data_AF-A0A445N2S8-F1
#
_entry.id   AF-A0A445N2S8-F1
#
_cell.length_a   1.000
_cell.length_b   1.000
_cell.length_c   1.000
_cell.angle_alpha   90.00
_cell.angle_beta   90.00
_cell.angle_gamma   90.00
#
_symmetry.space_group_name_H-M   'P 1'
#
loop_
_entity.id
_entity.type
_entity.pdbx_description
1 polymer ?
#
loop_
_entity_poly.entity_id
_entity_poly.type
_entity_poly.pdbx_seq_one_letter_code
_entity_poly.pdbx_strand_id
1 'polypeptide(L)' 'MEITIEKEGKGFAVTIINGNDKQSATFKTEAEAEAYKNFMSNLVKKPKAKRITRLQASIAAFKLMNEGGGLL' A
#
# COMPACT_ATOMS: atom_id res chain seq x y z
N MET A 1 -10.12 -4.07 -12.10
CA MET A 1 -10.42 -3.87 -10.67
C MET A 1 -11.82 -3.28 -10.58
N GLU A 2 -12.74 -4.01 -9.97
CA GLU A 2 -14.10 -3.58 -9.69
C GLU A 2 -14.25 -3.37 -8.17
N ILE A 3 -14.81 -2.24 -7.76
CA ILE A 3 -15.07 -1.93 -6.34
C ILE A 3 -16.54 -1.60 -6.18
N THR A 4 -17.24 -2.42 -5.41
CA THR A 4 -18.67 -2.28 -5.13
C THR A 4 -18.85 -1.97 -3.66
N ILE A 5 -19.68 -0.98 -3.34
CA ILE A 5 -20.08 -0.65 -1.97
C ILE A 5 -21.55 -1.03 -1.84
N GLU A 6 -21.86 -1.91 -0.90
CA GLU A 6 -23.23 -2.35 -0.61
C GLU A 6 -23.55 -2.03 0.84
N LYS A 7 -24.78 -1.56 1.10
CA LYS A 7 -25.24 -1.34 2.47
C LYS A 7 -25.70 -2.68 3.05
N GLU A 8 -24.98 -3.18 4.04
CA GLU A 8 -25.27 -4.45 4.69
C GLU A 8 -25.75 -4.20 6.13
N GLY A 9 -27.07 -4.34 6.36
CA GLY A 9 -27.68 -4.12 7.66
C GLY A 9 -27.46 -2.70 8.20
N LYS A 10 -26.70 -2.59 9.30
CA LYS A 10 -26.34 -1.30 9.94
C LYS A 10 -25.02 -0.70 9.44
N GLY A 11 -24.35 -1.32 8.46
CA GLY A 11 -23.04 -0.90 7.96
C GLY A 11 -22.95 -0.93 6.43
N PHE A 12 -21.71 -0.82 5.94
CA PHE A 12 -21.37 -0.77 4.52
C PHE A 12 -20.29 -1.81 4.22
N ALA A 13 -20.56 -2.74 3.32
CA ALA A 13 -19.60 -3.71 2.82
C ALA A 13 -18.97 -3.18 1.53
N VAL A 14 -17.64 -3.10 1.49
CA VAL A 14 -16.88 -2.83 0.28
C VAL A 14 -16.29 -4.13 -0.22
N THR A 15 -16.70 -4.55 -1.42
CA THR A 15 -16.14 -5.69 -2.13
C THR A 15 -15.24 -5.20 -3.25
N ILE A 16 -14.02 -5.73 -3.30
CA ILE A 16 -13.00 -5.42 -4.30
C ILE A 16 -12.66 -6.70 -5.05
N ILE A 17 -12.85 -6.69 -6.36
CA ILE A 17 -12.51 -7.78 -7.27
C ILE A 17 -11.35 -7.32 -8.15
N ASN A 18 -10.19 -7.99 -8.02
CA ASN A 18 -9.00 -7.71 -8.80
C ASN A 18 -8.48 -8.99 -9.48
N GLY A 19 -8.96 -9.25 -10.71
CA GLY A 19 -8.64 -10.50 -11.40
C GLY A 19 -9.29 -11.68 -10.68
N ASN A 20 -8.48 -12.62 -10.21
CA ASN A 20 -8.93 -13.77 -9.42
C ASN A 20 -9.03 -13.47 -7.90
N ASP A 21 -8.51 -12.34 -7.44
CA ASP A 21 -8.53 -11.97 -6.03
C ASP A 21 -9.83 -11.24 -5.67
N LYS A 22 -10.53 -11.75 -4.65
CA LYS A 22 -11.71 -11.11 -4.06
C LYS A 22 -11.39 -10.72 -2.62
N GLN A 23 -11.56 -9.45 -2.29
CA GLN A 23 -11.42 -8.92 -0.93
C GLN A 23 -12.73 -8.24 -0.52
N SER A 24 -13.21 -8.50 0.68
CA SER A 24 -14.38 -7.83 1.26
C SER A 24 -14.02 -7.23 2.61
N ALA A 25 -14.49 -6.01 2.87
CA ALA A 25 -14.30 -5.30 4.13
C ALA A 25 -15.60 -4.61 4.54
N THR A 26 -15.97 -4.69 5.82
CA THR A 26 -17.18 -4.05 6.36
C THR A 26 -16.81 -2.84 7.21
N PHE A 27 -17.57 -1.77 7.02
CA PHE A 27 -17.41 -0.48 7.67
C PHE A 27 -18.69 -0.06 8.38
N LYS A 28 -18.56 0.73 9.45
CA LYS A 28 -19.71 1.21 10.22
C LYS A 28 -20.38 2.40 9.56
N THR A 29 -19.61 3.18 8.79
CA THR A 29 -20.08 4.42 8.16
C THR A 29 -19.79 4.43 6.66
N GLU A 30 -20.61 5.19 5.92
CA GLU A 30 -20.46 5.35 4.47
C GLU A 30 -19.15 6.05 4.12
N ALA A 31 -18.78 7.06 4.92
CA ALA A 31 -17.55 7.83 4.74
C ALA A 31 -16.29 6.95 4.85
N GLU A 32 -16.26 5.97 5.76
CA GLU A 32 -15.16 5.01 5.88
C GLU A 32 -15.09 4.07 4.67
N ALA A 33 -16.24 3.58 4.20
CA ALA A 33 -16.33 2.73 3.01
C ALA A 33 -15.86 3.48 1.74
N GLU A 34 -16.25 4.75 1.60
CA GLU A 34 -15.86 5.59 0.48
C GLU A 34 -14.37 5.98 0.53
N ALA A 35 -13.84 6.28 1.73
CA ALA A 35 -12.41 6.50 1.93
C ALA A 35 -11.59 5.24 1.58
N TYR A 36 -12.07 4.05 1.96
CA TYR A 36 -11.42 2.78 1.62
C TYR A 36 -11.45 2.50 0.11
N LYS A 37 -12.58 2.75 -0.57
CA LYS A 37 -12.68 2.69 -2.03
C LYS A 37 -11.68 3.61 -2.71
N ASN A 38 -11.58 4.86 -2.26
CA ASN A 38 -10.63 5.84 -2.79
C ASN A 38 -9.17 5.44 -2.55
N PHE A 39 -8.87 4.92 -1.36
CA PHE A 39 -7.54 4.41 -1.02
C PHE A 39 -7.12 3.25 -1.94
N MET A 40 -8.02 2.27 -2.15
CA MET A 40 -7.74 1.10 -2.98
C MET A 40 -7.63 1.45 -4.46
N SER A 41 -8.45 2.38 -4.95
CA SER A 41 -8.31 2.94 -6.31
C SER A 41 -6.96 3.66 -6.50
N ASN A 42 -6.52 4.43 -5.49
CA ASN A 42 -5.25 5.15 -5.55
C ASN A 42 -4.01 4.26 -5.37
N LEU A 43 -4.12 3.14 -4.64
CA LEU A 43 -3.06 2.13 -4.53
C LEU A 43 -2.70 1.53 -5.89
N VAL A 44 -3.70 1.26 -6.74
CA VAL A 44 -3.50 0.75 -8.09
C VAL A 44 -2.96 1.84 -9.03
N LYS A 45 -3.33 3.10 -8.81
CA LYS A 45 -2.86 4.24 -9.62
C LYS A 45 -1.46 4.74 -9.27
N LYS A 46 -0.88 4.36 -8.14
CA LYS A 46 0.52 4.69 -7.86
C LYS A 46 1.41 3.81 -8.74
N PRO A 47 2.12 4.34 -9.76
CA PRO A 47 3.25 3.61 -10.30
C PRO A 47 4.15 3.28 -9.11
N LYS A 48 4.78 2.10 -9.12
CA LYS A 48 5.85 1.73 -8.18
C LYS A 48 6.91 2.82 -8.24
N ALA A 49 6.72 3.90 -7.47
CA ALA A 49 7.62 5.01 -7.41
C ALA A 49 8.89 4.43 -6.83
N LYS A 50 9.90 4.26 -7.72
CA LYS A 50 11.26 3.82 -7.47
C LYS A 50 11.51 3.57 -5.99
N ARG A 51 11.44 2.31 -5.60
CA ARG A 51 11.77 1.83 -4.26
C ARG A 51 13.26 2.09 -4.03
N ILE A 52 13.56 3.33 -3.69
CA ILE A 52 14.65 3.81 -2.84
C ILE A 52 15.98 3.08 -3.13
N THR A 53 16.60 3.41 -4.27
CA THR A 53 18.06 3.25 -4.48
C THR A 53 18.89 4.07 -3.46
N ARG A 54 18.25 4.93 -2.66
CA ARG A 54 18.88 5.59 -1.50
C ARG A 54 19.24 4.63 -0.37
N LEU A 55 18.48 3.55 -0.15
CA LEU A 55 18.76 2.61 0.94
C LEU A 55 20.02 1.81 0.63
N GLN A 56 20.18 1.40 -0.64
CA GLN A 56 21.41 0.76 -1.12
C GLN A 56 22.62 1.70 -1.09
N ALA A 57 22.45 2.99 -1.43
CA ALA A 57 23.52 3.98 -1.30
C ALA A 57 23.92 4.20 0.17
N SER A 58 22.96 4.28 1.10
CA SER A 58 23.22 4.38 2.53
C SER A 58 23.86 3.12 3.11
N ILE A 59 23.44 1.93 2.68
CA ILE A 59 24.04 0.65 3.10
C ILE A 59 25.47 0.52 2.55
N ALA A 60 25.72 0.92 1.29
CA ALA A 60 27.06 0.91 0.72
C ALA A 60 27.99 1.90 1.43
N ALA A 61 27.52 3.11 1.74
CA ALA A 61 28.29 4.09 2.52
C ALA A 61 28.54 3.61 3.96
N PHE A 62 27.56 2.99 4.61
CA PHE A 62 27.71 2.42 5.95
C PHE A 62 28.67 1.23 5.96
N LYS A 63 28.63 0.36 4.95
CA LYS A 63 29.55 -0.78 4.82
C LYS A 63 31.00 -0.31 4.59
N LEU A 64 31.22 0.71 3.75
CA LEU A 64 32.54 1.32 3.56
C LEU A 64 33.11 1.95 4.84
N MET A 65 32.26 2.53 5.69
CA MET A 65 32.67 3.09 6.98
C MET A 65 32.98 2.01 8.05
N ASN A 66 32.43 0.81 7.92
CA ASN A 66 32.53 -0.23 8.96
C ASN A 66 33.53 -1.37 8.63
N GLU A 67 33.99 -1.47 7.38
CA GLU A 67 35.05 -2.39 6.95
C GLU A 67 36.36 -1.67 6.54
N GLY A 68 36.51 -0.40 6.93
CA GLY A 68 37.59 0.49 6.48
C GLY A 68 38.36 1.18 7.61
N GLY A 69 38.59 0.50 8.73
CA GLY A 69 39.65 0.85 9.66
C GLY A 69 41.02 0.59 9.02
N GLY A 70 41.39 1.41 8.03
CA GLY A 70 42.72 1.48 7.44
C GLY A 70 43.37 2.80 7.83
N LEU A 71 43.58 3.00 9.13
CA LEU A 71 44.60 3.92 9.62
C LEU A 71 45.95 3.21 9.50
N LEU A 72 46.48 3.14 8.28
CA LEU A 72 47.89 3.02 7.90
C LEU A 72 48.04 3.53 6.47
#